data_AF-A0A2D7KSV3-F1
#
_entry.id   AF-A0A2D7KSV3-F1
#
_cell.length_a   1.000
_cell.length_b   1.000
_cell.length_c   1.000
_cell.angle_alpha   90.00
_cell.angle_beta   90.00
_cell.angle_gamma   90.00
#
_symmetry.space_group_name_H-M   'P 1'
#
loop_
_entity.id
_entity.type
_entity.pdbx_description
1 polymer ?
#
loop_
_entity_poly.entity_id
_entity_poly.type
_entity_poly.pdbx_seq_one_letter_code
_entity_poly.pdbx_strand_id
1 'polypeptide(L)'
;MKYRIEKDTMGEVKVPFNKFWGAQTERSRNNFRIGPESSMPLEIIYGFAILKKSAAHANYELGILSNEKKEAISKVCDEILDQKHNDQFPLVIWQTGSGTQSNMNVNEVIANVAHINDGGTINGTKKLIHANDDVNKSQSSNDTFPTAIHIAAMKLILNKTIPCLESLKNELDKKSKAFEEIVKIGRTHLMDATPLTLGQEFSAFVAQLEFGIKALKNTLPHLSELAIGGTAVGTGLNAPKGYADLVAKKISEFSEINFLSASNKFEALSANDAIIESHGALKQIAISLNKIANDIRILSSGPRCGIGEVLIPSNEPGSSIMPGKVNPTQVEALTMVCAQVIGNDSTIAVAGMQGHLQLNVFKPVIAANFLQSAKLLADACKSFEKNCISGIQPNLNNIQKNLKNSLMLVTALNTKIGYDKASEIAKNAYNNGTTLKEEALKLKYLSEDEFDKWVNPYLMCNK
;
A
#
# COMPACT_ATOMS: atom_id res chain seq x y z
N MET A 1 -33.64 -24.77 3.69
CA MET A 1 -33.44 -23.30 3.75
C MET A 1 -34.74 -22.61 3.37
N LYS A 2 -35.15 -21.54 4.07
CA LYS A 2 -36.27 -20.69 3.64
C LYS A 2 -35.76 -19.71 2.59
N TYR A 3 -36.50 -19.57 1.49
CA TYR A 3 -36.19 -18.67 0.38
C TYR A 3 -37.37 -17.73 0.13
N ARG A 4 -37.09 -16.58 -0.46
CA ARG A 4 -38.08 -15.72 -1.12
C ARG A 4 -37.85 -15.73 -2.63
N ILE A 5 -38.90 -15.44 -3.38
CA ILE A 5 -38.82 -15.33 -4.83
C ILE A 5 -38.65 -13.86 -5.17
N GLU A 6 -37.53 -13.53 -5.82
CA GLU A 6 -37.30 -12.22 -6.43
C GLU A 6 -37.35 -12.38 -7.95
N LYS A 7 -37.62 -11.28 -8.66
CA LYS A 7 -37.74 -11.28 -10.12
C LYS A 7 -36.91 -10.15 -10.72
N ASP A 8 -36.19 -10.46 -11.78
CA ASP A 8 -35.56 -9.49 -12.68
C ASP A 8 -36.05 -9.75 -14.12
N THR A 9 -35.42 -9.09 -15.09
CA THR A 9 -35.77 -9.23 -16.52
C THR A 9 -35.51 -10.65 -17.06
N MET A 10 -34.72 -11.48 -16.38
CA MET A 10 -34.45 -12.87 -16.74
C MET A 10 -35.40 -13.87 -16.05
N GLY A 11 -36.36 -13.39 -15.26
CA GLY A 11 -37.37 -14.21 -14.58
C GLY A 11 -37.14 -14.32 -13.07
N GLU A 12 -37.64 -15.40 -12.47
CA GLU A 12 -37.60 -15.61 -11.02
C GLU A 12 -36.27 -16.23 -10.56
N VAL A 13 -35.88 -15.93 -9.32
CA VAL A 13 -34.74 -16.55 -8.62
C VAL A 13 -35.03 -16.69 -7.12
N LYS A 14 -34.57 -17.80 -6.53
CA LYS A 14 -34.74 -18.10 -5.11
C LYS A 14 -33.61 -17.48 -4.29
N VAL A 15 -33.92 -16.43 -3.53
CA VAL A 15 -32.96 -15.73 -2.67
C VAL A 15 -33.15 -16.15 -1.22
N PRO A 16 -32.08 -16.41 -0.42
CA PRO A 16 -32.22 -16.73 1.00
C PRO A 16 -33.07 -15.69 1.75
N PHE A 17 -33.98 -16.15 2.60
CA PHE A 17 -34.99 -15.27 3.23
C PHE A 17 -34.38 -14.19 4.13
N ASN A 18 -33.24 -14.48 4.77
CA ASN A 18 -32.55 -13.61 5.72
C ASN A 18 -31.52 -12.66 5.09
N LYS A 19 -31.53 -12.50 3.76
CA LYS A 19 -30.53 -11.72 3.03
C LYS A 19 -31.17 -10.56 2.27
N PHE A 20 -30.55 -9.40 2.33
CA PHE A 20 -31.09 -8.15 1.78
C PHE A 20 -30.76 -7.93 0.30
N TRP A 21 -29.80 -8.66 -0.29
CA TRP A 21 -29.55 -8.59 -1.73
C TRP A 21 -30.68 -9.20 -2.55
N GLY A 22 -30.87 -8.78 -3.81
CA GLY A 22 -32.00 -9.16 -4.65
C GLY A 22 -31.68 -10.19 -5.73
N ALA A 23 -32.46 -10.17 -6.81
CA ALA A 23 -32.38 -11.16 -7.88
C ALA A 23 -31.02 -11.14 -8.61
N GLN A 24 -30.49 -9.96 -8.93
CA GLN A 24 -29.28 -9.85 -9.74
C GLN A 24 -28.05 -10.32 -8.96
N THR A 25 -28.00 -10.01 -7.67
CA THR A 25 -26.92 -10.53 -6.80
C THR A 25 -26.98 -12.04 -6.68
N GLU A 26 -28.17 -12.62 -6.47
CA GLU A 26 -28.30 -14.07 -6.35
C GLU A 26 -27.95 -14.79 -7.65
N ARG A 27 -28.31 -14.23 -8.82
CA ARG A 27 -27.84 -14.76 -10.11
C ARG A 27 -26.32 -14.67 -10.24
N SER A 28 -25.73 -13.53 -9.90
CA SER A 28 -24.28 -13.35 -9.97
C SER A 28 -23.55 -14.39 -9.09
N ARG A 29 -23.98 -14.54 -7.84
CA ARG A 29 -23.41 -15.52 -6.90
C ARG A 29 -23.47 -16.96 -7.43
N ASN A 30 -24.52 -17.30 -8.18
CA ASN A 30 -24.67 -18.62 -8.79
C ASN A 30 -23.85 -18.81 -10.07
N ASN A 31 -23.64 -17.74 -10.85
CA ASN A 31 -22.93 -17.80 -12.14
C ASN A 31 -21.41 -17.64 -12.00
N PHE A 32 -20.93 -16.91 -10.99
CA PHE A 32 -19.52 -16.57 -10.81
C PHE A 32 -18.96 -17.24 -9.54
N ARG A 33 -18.82 -18.58 -9.59
CA ARG A 33 -18.28 -19.40 -8.49
C ARG A 33 -16.79 -19.62 -8.64
N ILE A 34 -16.04 -18.53 -8.64
CA ILE A 34 -14.59 -18.52 -8.88
C ILE A 34 -13.93 -17.88 -7.66
N GLY A 35 -12.95 -18.58 -7.05
CA GLY A 35 -12.27 -18.11 -5.83
C GLY A 35 -13.13 -18.20 -4.56
N PRO A 36 -12.65 -17.62 -3.44
CA PRO A 36 -13.39 -17.58 -2.18
C PRO A 36 -14.71 -16.80 -2.30
N GLU A 37 -15.77 -17.26 -1.64
CA GLU A 37 -17.03 -16.50 -1.55
C GLU A 37 -16.77 -15.14 -0.85
N SER A 38 -17.54 -14.10 -1.22
CA SER A 38 -17.42 -12.76 -0.65
C SER A 38 -16.02 -12.15 -0.78
N SER A 39 -15.28 -12.48 -1.84
CA SER A 39 -13.91 -11.99 -2.00
C SER A 39 -13.80 -10.53 -2.45
N MET A 40 -14.89 -9.90 -2.89
CA MET A 40 -14.86 -8.47 -3.23
C MET A 40 -14.48 -7.65 -1.98
N PRO A 41 -13.44 -6.79 -2.03
CA PRO A 41 -13.02 -6.04 -0.86
C PRO A 41 -14.15 -5.17 -0.30
N LEU A 42 -14.38 -5.22 1.02
CA LEU A 42 -15.39 -4.40 1.69
C LEU A 42 -15.07 -2.90 1.55
N GLU A 43 -13.81 -2.53 1.39
CA GLU A 43 -13.39 -1.17 1.10
C GLU A 43 -14.07 -0.62 -0.18
N ILE A 44 -14.33 -1.45 -1.19
CA ILE A 44 -15.10 -1.07 -2.39
C ILE A 44 -16.58 -0.86 -2.06
N ILE A 45 -17.15 -1.70 -1.20
CA ILE A 45 -18.54 -1.55 -0.74
C ILE A 45 -18.74 -0.25 0.03
N TYR A 46 -17.79 0.11 0.89
CA TYR A 46 -17.80 1.39 1.60
C TYR A 46 -17.65 2.57 0.63
N GLY A 47 -16.78 2.44 -0.39
CA GLY A 47 -16.69 3.41 -1.48
C GLY A 47 -18.01 3.61 -2.22
N PHE A 48 -18.73 2.52 -2.48
CA PHE A 48 -20.09 2.57 -3.03
C PHE A 48 -21.08 3.26 -2.09
N ALA A 49 -21.07 2.97 -0.78
CA ALA A 49 -21.98 3.60 0.16
C ALA A 49 -21.82 5.13 0.20
N ILE A 50 -20.57 5.63 0.20
CA ILE A 50 -20.28 7.08 0.07
C ILE A 50 -20.85 7.60 -1.25
N LEU A 51 -20.58 6.93 -2.37
CA LEU A 51 -21.08 7.32 -3.68
C LEU A 51 -22.61 7.37 -3.75
N LYS A 52 -23.32 6.34 -3.27
CA LYS A 52 -24.78 6.24 -3.33
C LYS A 52 -25.45 7.30 -2.45
N LYS A 53 -24.86 7.57 -1.26
CA LYS A 53 -25.27 8.70 -0.42
C LYS A 53 -25.11 10.01 -1.17
N SER A 54 -23.93 10.29 -1.72
CA SER A 54 -23.66 11.52 -2.48
C SER A 54 -24.57 11.71 -3.69
N ALA A 55 -24.82 10.64 -4.46
CA ALA A 55 -25.72 10.66 -5.61
C ALA A 55 -27.17 10.96 -5.21
N ALA A 56 -27.67 10.38 -4.11
CA ALA A 56 -29.02 10.67 -3.63
C ALA A 56 -29.18 12.13 -3.19
N HIS A 57 -28.18 12.69 -2.50
CA HIS A 57 -28.17 14.10 -2.10
C HIS A 57 -28.10 15.03 -3.32
N ALA A 58 -27.23 14.74 -4.30
CA ALA A 58 -27.14 15.53 -5.52
C ALA A 58 -28.44 15.47 -6.36
N ASN A 59 -29.04 14.29 -6.50
CA ASN A 59 -30.31 14.12 -7.22
C ASN A 59 -31.47 14.87 -6.54
N TYR A 60 -31.46 14.97 -5.21
CA TYR A 60 -32.42 15.79 -4.46
C TYR A 60 -32.21 17.29 -4.71
N GLU A 61 -30.96 17.77 -4.62
CA GLU A 61 -30.63 19.18 -4.89
C GLU A 61 -30.93 19.60 -6.34
N LEU A 62 -30.84 18.66 -7.29
CA LEU A 62 -31.19 18.88 -8.70
C LEU A 62 -32.69 18.65 -8.99
N GLY A 63 -33.51 18.38 -7.97
CA GLY A 63 -34.97 18.29 -8.08
C GLY A 63 -35.50 17.01 -8.74
N ILE A 64 -34.68 15.96 -8.90
CA ILE A 64 -35.06 14.71 -9.58
C ILE A 64 -35.21 13.51 -8.63
N LEU A 65 -35.04 13.72 -7.33
CA LEU A 65 -35.33 12.74 -6.28
C LEU A 65 -36.03 13.44 -5.11
N SER A 66 -37.06 12.83 -4.54
CA SER A 66 -37.78 13.38 -3.38
C SER A 66 -36.95 13.34 -2.09
N ASN A 67 -37.21 14.25 -1.15
CA ASN A 67 -36.54 14.29 0.15
C ASN A 67 -36.63 12.96 0.92
N GLU A 68 -37.83 12.35 0.96
CA GLU A 68 -38.09 11.07 1.63
C GLU A 68 -37.15 9.96 1.13
N LYS A 69 -37.08 9.79 -0.19
CA LYS A 69 -36.20 8.78 -0.80
C LYS A 69 -34.72 9.05 -0.55
N LYS A 70 -34.31 10.31 -0.60
CA LYS A 70 -32.93 10.72 -0.32
C LYS A 70 -32.53 10.40 1.12
N GLU A 71 -33.39 10.69 2.10
CA GLU A 71 -33.16 10.35 3.51
C GLU A 71 -33.08 8.84 3.73
N ALA A 72 -34.01 8.08 3.13
CA ALA A 72 -34.02 6.62 3.24
C ALA A 72 -32.74 5.98 2.69
N ILE A 73 -32.26 6.43 1.51
CA ILE A 73 -30.99 5.96 0.93
C ILE A 73 -29.81 6.37 1.80
N SER A 74 -29.77 7.64 2.24
CA SER A 74 -28.67 8.19 3.05
C SER A 74 -28.50 7.39 4.34
N LYS A 75 -29.60 7.09 5.04
CA LYS A 75 -29.60 6.32 6.30
C LYS A 75 -28.99 4.94 6.12
N VAL A 76 -29.37 4.21 5.07
CA VAL A 76 -28.81 2.87 4.83
C VAL A 76 -27.34 2.92 4.43
N CYS A 77 -26.92 3.93 3.66
CA CYS A 77 -25.51 4.12 3.35
C CYS A 77 -24.69 4.34 4.64
N ASP A 78 -25.21 5.10 5.60
CA ASP A 78 -24.58 5.28 6.91
C ASP A 78 -24.51 3.95 7.69
N GLU A 79 -25.55 3.11 7.63
CA GLU A 79 -25.51 1.77 8.25
C GLU A 79 -24.47 0.84 7.60
N ILE A 80 -24.27 0.93 6.28
CA ILE A 80 -23.20 0.19 5.57
C ILE A 80 -21.82 0.69 6.01
N LEU A 81 -21.64 2.01 6.16
CA LEU A 81 -20.39 2.60 6.63
C LEU A 81 -20.12 2.28 8.11
N ASP A 82 -21.16 2.11 8.92
CA ASP A 82 -21.13 1.56 10.28
C ASP A 82 -20.91 0.04 10.32
N GLN A 83 -20.71 -0.61 9.16
CA GLN A 83 -20.39 -2.04 9.03
C GLN A 83 -21.52 -2.99 9.49
N LYS A 84 -22.76 -2.52 9.57
CA LYS A 84 -23.92 -3.32 10.04
C LYS A 84 -24.36 -4.40 9.04
N HIS A 85 -23.95 -4.29 7.78
CA HIS A 85 -24.46 -5.10 6.66
C HIS A 85 -23.36 -5.84 5.89
N ASN A 86 -22.17 -6.03 6.45
CA ASN A 86 -21.03 -6.63 5.72
C ASN A 86 -21.31 -8.03 5.15
N ASP A 87 -22.18 -8.81 5.79
CA ASP A 87 -22.56 -10.15 5.34
C ASP A 87 -23.59 -10.17 4.19
N GLN A 88 -23.91 -9.00 3.63
CA GLN A 88 -24.90 -8.80 2.55
C GLN A 88 -24.25 -8.60 1.17
N PHE A 89 -22.92 -8.71 1.09
CA PHE A 89 -22.14 -8.51 -0.13
C PHE A 89 -21.38 -9.79 -0.52
N PRO A 90 -22.07 -10.82 -1.04
CA PRO A 90 -21.50 -12.16 -1.20
C PRO A 90 -20.64 -12.33 -2.46
N LEU A 91 -20.51 -11.28 -3.26
CA LEU A 91 -19.94 -11.37 -4.61
C LEU A 91 -18.42 -11.48 -4.59
N VAL A 92 -17.90 -12.18 -5.58
CA VAL A 92 -16.47 -12.42 -5.77
C VAL A 92 -15.83 -11.32 -6.62
N ILE A 93 -14.50 -11.23 -6.59
CA ILE A 93 -13.70 -10.36 -7.48
C ILE A 93 -13.92 -10.76 -8.94
N TRP A 94 -13.98 -12.07 -9.20
CA TRP A 94 -14.02 -12.70 -10.52
C TRP A 94 -15.44 -12.71 -11.09
N GLN A 95 -15.97 -11.51 -11.26
CA GLN A 95 -17.33 -11.23 -11.71
C GLN A 95 -17.31 -10.50 -13.06
N THR A 96 -18.42 -9.89 -13.47
CA THR A 96 -18.39 -8.99 -14.64
C THR A 96 -17.31 -7.91 -14.51
N GLY A 97 -16.55 -7.73 -15.58
CA GLY A 97 -15.37 -6.89 -15.62
C GLY A 97 -15.59 -5.39 -15.38
N SER A 98 -16.83 -4.92 -15.57
CA SER A 98 -17.23 -3.55 -15.23
C SER A 98 -17.61 -3.36 -13.77
N GLY A 99 -17.76 -4.45 -13.01
CA GLY A 99 -18.22 -4.42 -11.62
C GLY A 99 -19.72 -4.16 -11.46
N THR A 100 -20.50 -4.29 -12.54
CA THR A 100 -21.97 -4.11 -12.54
C THR A 100 -22.68 -4.91 -11.47
N GLN A 101 -22.25 -6.13 -11.20
CA GLN A 101 -22.91 -7.00 -10.22
C GLN A 101 -22.71 -6.47 -8.80
N SER A 102 -21.53 -5.95 -8.43
CA SER A 102 -21.33 -5.26 -7.15
C SER A 102 -22.11 -3.95 -7.06
N ASN A 103 -22.18 -3.15 -8.13
CA ASN A 103 -23.03 -1.96 -8.15
C ASN A 103 -24.50 -2.30 -7.87
N MET A 104 -25.03 -3.33 -8.56
CA MET A 104 -26.40 -3.78 -8.35
C MET A 104 -26.61 -4.42 -6.98
N ASN A 105 -25.62 -5.15 -6.45
CA ASN A 105 -25.69 -5.70 -5.10
C ASN A 105 -25.86 -4.59 -4.05
N VAL A 106 -25.09 -3.51 -4.15
CA VAL A 106 -25.26 -2.36 -3.25
C VAL A 106 -26.62 -1.69 -3.46
N ASN A 107 -27.07 -1.51 -4.70
CA ASN A 107 -28.39 -0.94 -4.98
C ASN A 107 -29.54 -1.76 -4.38
N GLU A 108 -29.50 -3.09 -4.53
CA GLU A 108 -30.52 -4.01 -4.02
C GLU A 108 -30.54 -4.03 -2.48
N VAL A 109 -29.36 -4.08 -1.85
CA VAL A 109 -29.25 -4.02 -0.38
C VAL A 109 -29.79 -2.70 0.15
N ILE A 110 -29.40 -1.56 -0.44
CA ILE A 110 -29.91 -0.24 -0.04
C ILE A 110 -31.44 -0.18 -0.14
N ALA A 111 -32.01 -0.60 -1.28
CA ALA A 111 -33.44 -0.54 -1.51
C ALA A 111 -34.22 -1.42 -0.51
N ASN A 112 -33.77 -2.66 -0.28
CA ASN A 112 -34.46 -3.60 0.59
C ASN A 112 -34.34 -3.23 2.08
N VAL A 113 -33.15 -2.78 2.52
CA VAL A 113 -32.98 -2.31 3.92
C VAL A 113 -33.75 -1.02 4.15
N ALA A 114 -33.77 -0.09 3.19
CA ALA A 114 -34.56 1.13 3.30
C ALA A 114 -36.06 0.82 3.48
N HIS A 115 -36.57 -0.18 2.77
CA HIS A 115 -37.95 -0.62 2.92
C HIS A 115 -38.23 -1.26 4.28
N ILE A 116 -37.31 -2.05 4.82
CA ILE A 116 -37.42 -2.61 6.17
C ILE A 116 -37.40 -1.50 7.24
N ASN A 117 -36.51 -0.52 7.07
CA ASN A 117 -36.40 0.64 7.96
C ASN A 117 -37.66 1.52 7.96
N ASP A 118 -38.46 1.48 6.89
CA ASP A 118 -39.75 2.16 6.76
C ASP A 118 -40.93 1.34 7.35
N GLY A 119 -40.64 0.25 8.10
CA GLY A 119 -41.65 -0.62 8.69
C GLY A 119 -42.29 -1.61 7.72
N GLY A 120 -41.75 -1.72 6.51
CA GLY A 120 -42.15 -2.69 5.50
C GLY A 120 -41.61 -4.11 5.74
N THR A 121 -41.80 -4.97 4.74
CA THR A 121 -41.21 -6.32 4.72
C THR A 121 -40.57 -6.55 3.37
N ILE A 122 -39.50 -7.35 3.25
CA ILE A 122 -38.79 -7.57 1.96
C ILE A 122 -39.75 -8.02 0.84
N ASN A 123 -40.81 -8.77 1.18
CA ASN A 123 -41.83 -9.27 0.25
C ASN A 123 -43.06 -8.34 0.12
N GLY A 124 -43.02 -7.15 0.70
CA GLY A 124 -44.10 -6.18 0.62
C GLY A 124 -44.35 -5.76 -0.84
N THR A 125 -45.63 -5.58 -1.20
CA THR A 125 -46.03 -5.15 -2.55
C THR A 125 -45.73 -3.67 -2.81
N LYS A 126 -45.61 -2.85 -1.77
CA LYS A 126 -45.28 -1.42 -1.86
C LYS A 126 -43.79 -1.23 -1.51
N LYS A 127 -42.95 -0.96 -2.50
CA LYS A 127 -41.53 -0.61 -2.28
C LYS A 127 -41.34 0.91 -2.27
N LEU A 128 -40.80 1.45 -1.18
CA LEU A 128 -40.48 2.89 -1.04
C LEU A 128 -39.37 3.31 -2.02
N ILE A 129 -38.35 2.46 -2.15
CA ILE A 129 -37.15 2.69 -2.96
C ILE A 129 -37.02 1.60 -4.01
N HIS A 130 -36.78 1.98 -5.26
CA HIS A 130 -36.42 1.08 -6.34
C HIS A 130 -34.90 1.07 -6.59
N ALA A 131 -34.30 -0.11 -6.71
CA ALA A 131 -32.83 -0.27 -6.84
C ALA A 131 -32.26 0.47 -8.07
N ASN A 132 -32.91 0.40 -9.22
CA ASN A 132 -32.47 1.10 -10.43
C ASN A 132 -32.94 2.55 -10.45
N ASP A 133 -34.25 2.74 -10.50
CA ASP A 133 -34.87 4.05 -10.66
C ASP A 133 -34.55 5.06 -9.55
N ASP A 134 -34.30 4.63 -8.31
CA ASP A 134 -34.01 5.54 -7.20
C ASP A 134 -32.54 5.48 -6.75
N VAL A 135 -32.04 4.30 -6.36
CA VAL A 135 -30.66 4.17 -5.83
C VAL A 135 -29.61 4.37 -6.93
N ASN A 136 -29.89 3.89 -8.14
CA ASN A 136 -29.02 4.04 -9.32
C ASN A 136 -29.46 5.17 -10.26
N LYS A 137 -30.30 6.10 -9.79
CA LYS A 137 -30.75 7.25 -10.59
C LYS A 137 -29.54 8.08 -11.05
N SER A 138 -29.53 8.43 -12.34
CA SER A 138 -28.46 9.22 -13.00
C SER A 138 -27.07 8.57 -13.01
N GLN A 139 -27.01 7.25 -12.84
CA GLN A 139 -25.77 6.49 -12.72
C GLN A 139 -25.71 5.32 -13.70
N SER A 140 -24.50 4.86 -13.99
CA SER A 140 -24.20 3.62 -14.69
C SER A 140 -23.19 2.81 -13.88
N SER A 141 -23.21 1.48 -13.96
CA SER A 141 -22.12 0.69 -13.37
C SER A 141 -20.74 1.11 -13.90
N ASN A 142 -20.70 1.59 -15.15
CA ASN A 142 -19.47 1.99 -15.82
C ASN A 142 -18.83 3.21 -15.17
N ASP A 143 -19.61 4.16 -14.64
CA ASP A 143 -19.09 5.35 -13.95
C ASP A 143 -19.14 5.25 -12.41
N THR A 144 -19.93 4.32 -11.85
CA THR A 144 -19.99 4.11 -10.40
C THR A 144 -18.88 3.21 -9.86
N PHE A 145 -18.56 2.09 -10.53
CA PHE A 145 -17.51 1.18 -10.06
C PHE A 145 -16.11 1.83 -10.05
N PRO A 146 -15.63 2.50 -11.11
CA PRO A 146 -14.35 3.24 -11.03
C PRO A 146 -14.37 4.33 -9.95
N THR A 147 -15.49 5.04 -9.77
CA THR A 147 -15.63 6.01 -8.69
C THR A 147 -15.47 5.36 -7.30
N ALA A 148 -16.10 4.21 -7.07
CA ALA A 148 -15.96 3.47 -5.81
C ALA A 148 -14.52 2.97 -5.59
N ILE A 149 -13.80 2.55 -6.65
CA ILE A 149 -12.37 2.20 -6.58
C ILE A 149 -11.55 3.39 -6.09
N HIS A 150 -11.73 4.56 -6.70
CA HIS A 150 -10.94 5.75 -6.36
C HIS A 150 -11.21 6.21 -4.92
N ILE A 151 -12.47 6.18 -4.47
CA ILE A 151 -12.83 6.48 -3.08
C ILE A 151 -12.14 5.49 -2.12
N ALA A 152 -12.23 4.20 -2.40
CA ALA A 152 -11.61 3.16 -1.55
C ALA A 152 -10.08 3.30 -1.50
N ALA A 153 -9.45 3.52 -2.66
CA ALA A 153 -8.02 3.70 -2.80
C ALA A 153 -7.52 4.93 -2.03
N MET A 154 -8.13 6.10 -2.25
CA MET A 154 -7.77 7.34 -1.56
C MET A 154 -7.93 7.22 -0.05
N LYS A 155 -9.06 6.66 0.43
CA LYS A 155 -9.31 6.49 1.86
C LYS A 155 -8.29 5.55 2.50
N LEU A 156 -7.96 4.43 1.86
CA LEU A 156 -6.94 3.50 2.36
C LEU A 156 -5.55 4.14 2.39
N ILE A 157 -5.17 4.87 1.33
CA ILE A 157 -3.87 5.54 1.24
C ILE A 157 -3.72 6.61 2.32
N LEU A 158 -4.69 7.53 2.42
CA LEU A 158 -4.60 8.68 3.31
C LEU A 158 -4.75 8.28 4.78
N ASN A 159 -5.65 7.35 5.10
CA ASN A 159 -5.97 7.05 6.50
C ASN A 159 -5.11 5.92 7.08
N LYS A 160 -4.44 5.12 6.24
CA LYS A 160 -3.67 3.96 6.70
C LYS A 160 -2.27 3.89 6.10
N THR A 161 -2.15 3.86 4.78
CA THR A 161 -0.87 3.57 4.11
C THR A 161 0.19 4.64 4.35
N ILE A 162 -0.11 5.91 4.02
CA ILE A 162 0.83 7.02 4.24
C ILE A 162 1.18 7.16 5.74
N PRO A 163 0.21 7.17 6.68
CA PRO A 163 0.53 7.25 8.11
C PRO A 163 1.47 6.14 8.59
N CYS A 164 1.28 4.89 8.16
CA CYS A 164 2.15 3.78 8.56
C CYS A 164 3.56 3.91 7.97
N LEU A 165 3.68 4.37 6.71
CA LEU A 165 4.97 4.65 6.08
C LEU A 165 5.71 5.79 6.78
N GLU A 166 5.00 6.88 7.11
CA GLU A 166 5.54 8.02 7.84
C GLU A 166 5.97 7.63 9.27
N SER A 167 5.19 6.79 9.97
CA SER A 167 5.55 6.25 11.28
C SER A 167 6.88 5.48 11.23
N LEU A 168 7.01 4.53 10.29
CA LEU A 168 8.25 3.78 10.10
C LEU A 168 9.42 4.69 9.72
N LYS A 169 9.22 5.64 8.80
CA LYS A 169 10.24 6.61 8.40
C LYS A 169 10.74 7.42 9.61
N ASN A 170 9.82 7.92 10.43
CA ASN A 170 10.18 8.70 11.62
C ASN A 170 10.92 7.86 12.67
N GLU A 171 10.57 6.59 12.81
CA GLU A 171 11.30 5.69 13.71
C GLU A 171 12.72 5.39 13.21
N LEU A 172 12.90 5.19 11.90
CA LEU A 172 14.22 5.08 11.27
C LEU A 172 15.05 6.37 11.45
N ASP A 173 14.43 7.54 11.35
CA ASP A 173 15.10 8.83 11.57
C ASP A 173 15.59 9.00 13.02
N LYS A 174 14.79 8.58 14.01
CA LYS A 174 15.25 8.53 15.41
C LYS A 174 16.48 7.63 15.56
N LYS A 175 16.48 6.45 14.93
CA LYS A 175 17.63 5.53 14.95
C LYS A 175 18.84 6.11 14.23
N SER A 176 18.63 6.76 13.08
CA SER A 176 19.67 7.48 12.34
C SER A 176 20.38 8.50 13.24
N LYS A 177 19.64 9.33 13.97
CA LYS A 177 20.18 10.32 14.91
C LYS A 177 20.87 9.68 16.10
N ALA A 178 20.28 8.63 16.68
CA ALA A 178 20.88 7.90 17.80
C ALA A 178 22.20 7.20 17.43
N PHE A 179 22.39 6.87 16.15
CA PHE A 179 23.57 6.15 15.65
C PHE A 179 24.58 7.06 14.93
N GLU A 180 24.38 8.37 14.99
CA GLU A 180 25.14 9.36 14.24
C GLU A 180 26.65 9.29 14.49
N GLU A 181 27.06 8.98 15.72
CA GLU A 181 28.45 8.96 16.18
C GLU A 181 29.10 7.56 16.11
N ILE A 182 28.36 6.54 15.64
CA ILE A 182 28.83 5.16 15.63
C ILE A 182 29.52 4.86 14.30
N VAL A 183 30.84 4.94 14.25
CA VAL A 183 31.62 4.61 13.05
C VAL A 183 31.66 3.10 12.82
N LYS A 184 31.33 2.68 11.60
CA LYS A 184 31.39 1.29 11.14
C LYS A 184 32.12 1.19 9.79
N ILE A 185 32.41 -0.03 9.37
CA ILE A 185 32.96 -0.27 8.04
C ILE A 185 31.85 -0.28 6.98
N GLY A 186 32.06 0.45 5.88
CA GLY A 186 31.21 0.36 4.71
C GLY A 186 31.45 -0.94 3.95
N ARG A 187 30.46 -1.36 3.16
CA ARG A 187 30.59 -2.49 2.26
C ARG A 187 30.05 -2.18 0.88
N THR A 188 30.87 -2.36 -0.14
CA THR A 188 30.46 -2.30 -1.54
C THR A 188 30.80 -3.64 -2.19
N HIS A 189 29.90 -4.19 -3.00
CA HIS A 189 30.05 -5.55 -3.54
C HIS A 189 30.20 -6.64 -2.45
N LEU A 190 29.70 -6.38 -1.22
CA LEU A 190 29.90 -7.19 -0.01
C LEU A 190 31.36 -7.30 0.47
N MET A 191 32.27 -6.51 -0.09
CA MET A 191 33.66 -6.40 0.35
C MET A 191 33.82 -5.22 1.31
N ASP A 192 34.84 -5.28 2.18
CA ASP A 192 35.20 -4.15 3.04
C ASP A 192 35.48 -2.90 2.20
N ALA A 193 34.99 -1.75 2.65
CA ALA A 193 35.18 -0.44 2.01
C ALA A 193 35.62 0.61 3.05
N THR A 194 35.50 1.89 2.75
CA THR A 194 35.83 2.97 3.70
C THR A 194 34.78 3.10 4.82
N PRO A 195 35.13 3.71 5.97
CA PRO A 195 34.19 3.96 7.05
C PRO A 195 33.03 4.89 6.66
N LEU A 196 31.91 4.70 7.36
CA LEU A 196 30.78 5.61 7.46
C LEU A 196 30.17 5.45 8.86
N THR A 197 29.34 6.38 9.30
CA THR A 197 28.59 6.18 10.55
C THR A 197 27.35 5.33 10.31
N LEU A 198 26.94 4.55 11.32
CA LEU A 198 25.69 3.79 11.28
C LEU A 198 24.48 4.74 11.12
N GLY A 199 24.57 5.96 11.65
CA GLY A 199 23.61 7.03 11.38
C GLY A 199 23.56 7.42 9.90
N GLN A 200 24.71 7.59 9.23
CA GLN A 200 24.74 7.84 7.78
C GLN A 200 24.07 6.70 6.99
N GLU A 201 24.34 5.43 7.35
CA GLU A 201 23.68 4.28 6.73
C GLU A 201 22.14 4.33 6.91
N PHE A 202 21.66 4.61 8.12
CA PHE A 202 20.22 4.72 8.41
C PHE A 202 19.57 5.94 7.76
N SER A 203 20.31 7.05 7.59
CA SER A 203 19.81 8.24 6.89
C SER A 203 19.45 7.94 5.43
N ALA A 204 20.14 6.99 4.79
CA ALA A 204 19.79 6.54 3.45
C ALA A 204 18.44 5.83 3.44
N PHE A 205 18.13 5.03 4.47
CA PHE A 205 16.82 4.36 4.60
C PHE A 205 15.69 5.38 4.76
N VAL A 206 15.92 6.41 5.57
CA VAL A 206 14.98 7.53 5.77
C VAL A 206 14.70 8.23 4.44
N ALA A 207 15.76 8.58 3.70
CA ALA A 207 15.64 9.25 2.40
C ALA A 207 14.88 8.40 1.38
N GLN A 208 15.15 7.09 1.30
CA GLN A 208 14.43 6.18 0.39
C GLN A 208 12.91 6.17 0.66
N LEU A 209 12.50 6.11 1.93
CA LEU A 209 11.08 6.18 2.29
C LEU A 209 10.49 7.57 2.05
N GLU A 210 11.21 8.64 2.36
CA GLU A 210 10.76 10.00 2.10
C GLU A 210 10.47 10.25 0.62
N PHE A 211 11.38 9.83 -0.27
CA PHE A 211 11.16 9.93 -1.72
C PHE A 211 10.01 9.05 -2.20
N GLY A 212 9.85 7.84 -1.65
CA GLY A 212 8.72 6.97 -1.96
C GLY A 212 7.37 7.58 -1.53
N ILE A 213 7.28 8.10 -0.31
CA ILE A 213 6.07 8.78 0.20
C ILE A 213 5.75 10.02 -0.65
N LYS A 214 6.77 10.80 -1.02
CA LYS A 214 6.60 11.96 -1.91
C LYS A 214 6.08 11.52 -3.29
N ALA A 215 6.63 10.46 -3.87
CA ALA A 215 6.15 9.92 -5.14
C ALA A 215 4.68 9.53 -5.06
N LEU A 216 4.26 8.82 -4.00
CA LEU A 216 2.85 8.45 -3.79
C LEU A 216 1.95 9.68 -3.59
N LYS A 217 2.39 10.69 -2.82
CA LYS A 217 1.62 11.93 -2.63
C LYS A 217 1.42 12.69 -3.94
N ASN A 218 2.39 12.62 -4.86
CA ASN A 218 2.30 13.27 -6.16
C ASN A 218 1.26 12.62 -7.10
N THR A 219 0.85 11.37 -6.87
CA THR A 219 -0.18 10.70 -7.70
C THR A 219 -1.60 11.00 -7.23
N LEU A 220 -1.77 11.52 -6.01
CA LEU A 220 -3.09 11.76 -5.41
C LEU A 220 -3.99 12.73 -6.19
N PRO A 221 -3.48 13.80 -6.84
CA PRO A 221 -4.33 14.67 -7.65
C PRO A 221 -5.07 13.90 -8.75
N HIS A 222 -4.38 13.05 -9.51
CA HIS A 222 -5.00 12.24 -10.55
C HIS A 222 -5.94 11.17 -9.97
N LEU A 223 -5.56 10.54 -8.86
CA LEU A 223 -6.41 9.57 -8.16
C LEU A 223 -7.69 10.18 -7.59
N SER A 224 -7.70 11.49 -7.33
CA SER A 224 -8.86 12.24 -6.84
C SER A 224 -9.91 12.58 -7.93
N GLU A 225 -9.59 12.34 -9.20
CA GLU A 225 -10.53 12.55 -10.31
C GLU A 225 -11.51 11.38 -10.43
N LEU A 226 -12.81 11.69 -10.44
CA LEU A 226 -13.89 10.71 -10.41
C LEU A 226 -14.63 10.60 -11.76
N ALA A 227 -14.93 9.35 -12.13
CA ALA A 227 -15.66 9.01 -13.35
C ALA A 227 -17.16 9.36 -13.28
N ILE A 228 -17.74 9.50 -12.09
CA ILE A 228 -19.17 9.72 -11.89
C ILE A 228 -19.74 10.88 -12.73
N GLY A 229 -20.88 10.63 -13.38
CA GLY A 229 -21.48 11.55 -14.34
C GLY A 229 -21.05 11.30 -15.79
N GLY A 230 -20.11 10.38 -16.05
CA GLY A 230 -19.83 9.89 -17.40
C GLY A 230 -20.91 8.92 -17.93
N THR A 231 -21.72 8.36 -17.03
CA THR A 231 -22.78 7.38 -17.29
C THR A 231 -22.30 6.18 -18.12
N ALA A 232 -22.94 5.89 -19.26
CA ALA A 232 -22.68 4.65 -19.99
C ALA A 232 -21.30 4.63 -20.68
N VAL A 233 -20.95 5.73 -21.36
CA VAL A 233 -19.81 5.78 -22.29
C VAL A 233 -18.99 7.07 -22.19
N GLY A 234 -19.28 7.93 -21.21
CA GLY A 234 -18.54 9.18 -20.96
C GLY A 234 -19.31 10.45 -21.33
N THR A 235 -20.43 10.34 -22.04
CA THR A 235 -21.20 11.49 -22.54
C THR A 235 -22.09 12.17 -21.48
N GLY A 236 -22.35 11.49 -20.36
CA GLY A 236 -23.29 11.98 -19.35
C GLY A 236 -24.77 11.85 -19.73
N LEU A 237 -25.09 11.03 -20.74
CA LEU A 237 -26.48 10.75 -21.13
C LEU A 237 -27.29 10.27 -19.90
N ASN A 238 -28.48 10.85 -19.70
CA ASN A 238 -29.39 10.62 -18.57
C ASN A 238 -28.91 11.14 -17.19
N ALA A 239 -27.81 11.88 -17.12
CA ALA A 239 -27.45 12.68 -15.94
C ALA A 239 -27.90 14.14 -16.14
N PRO A 240 -28.50 14.79 -15.13
CA PRO A 240 -28.84 16.21 -15.22
C PRO A 240 -27.59 17.08 -15.30
N LYS A 241 -27.72 18.29 -15.86
CA LYS A 241 -26.63 19.26 -15.94
C LYS A 241 -26.11 19.59 -14.54
N GLY A 242 -24.79 19.58 -14.36
CA GLY A 242 -24.14 19.84 -13.06
C GLY A 242 -24.06 18.63 -12.12
N TYR A 243 -24.62 17.48 -12.50
CA TYR A 243 -24.61 16.26 -11.68
C TYR A 243 -23.20 15.81 -11.28
N ALA A 244 -22.28 15.71 -12.23
CA ALA A 244 -20.93 15.19 -11.98
C ALA A 244 -20.18 15.99 -10.90
N ASP A 245 -20.16 17.32 -11.04
CA ASP A 245 -19.47 18.22 -10.12
C ASP A 245 -20.13 18.22 -8.74
N LEU A 246 -21.47 18.18 -8.71
CA LEU A 246 -22.21 18.15 -7.47
C LEU A 246 -21.97 16.84 -6.70
N VAL A 247 -21.97 15.69 -7.38
CA VAL A 247 -21.68 14.41 -6.73
C VAL A 247 -20.24 14.36 -6.25
N ALA A 248 -19.26 14.83 -7.02
CA ALA A 248 -17.86 14.89 -6.56
C ALA A 248 -17.71 15.78 -5.32
N LYS A 249 -18.41 16.92 -5.27
CA LYS A 249 -18.47 17.79 -4.09
C LYS A 249 -19.07 17.05 -2.88
N LYS A 250 -20.20 16.37 -3.05
CA LYS A 250 -20.84 15.59 -1.98
C LYS A 250 -19.99 14.42 -1.49
N ILE A 251 -19.29 13.74 -2.40
CA ILE A 251 -18.32 12.71 -2.05
C ILE A 251 -17.22 13.33 -1.19
N SER A 252 -16.74 14.52 -1.55
CA SER A 252 -15.73 15.21 -0.75
C SER A 252 -16.23 15.57 0.66
N GLU A 253 -17.45 16.09 0.76
CA GLU A 253 -18.10 16.42 2.03
C GLU A 253 -18.25 15.18 2.94
N PHE A 254 -18.76 14.06 2.42
CA PHE A 254 -19.02 12.86 3.23
C PHE A 254 -17.79 11.98 3.49
N SER A 255 -16.74 12.10 2.68
CA SER A 255 -15.50 11.34 2.87
C SER A 255 -14.41 12.11 3.60
N GLU A 256 -14.56 13.43 3.73
CA GLU A 256 -13.53 14.37 4.23
C GLU A 256 -12.23 14.33 3.41
N ILE A 257 -12.32 13.94 2.14
CA ILE A 257 -11.21 13.86 1.18
C ILE A 257 -11.58 14.67 -0.05
N ASN A 258 -10.66 15.51 -0.54
CA ASN A 258 -10.94 16.31 -1.73
C ASN A 258 -10.97 15.42 -2.98
N PHE A 259 -12.13 15.40 -3.65
CA PHE A 259 -12.35 14.77 -4.95
C PHE A 259 -12.86 15.78 -5.97
N LEU A 260 -12.55 15.51 -7.24
CA LEU A 260 -12.96 16.32 -8.37
C LEU A 260 -13.68 15.47 -9.40
N SER A 261 -14.54 16.10 -10.17
CA SER A 261 -15.08 15.50 -11.39
C SER A 261 -13.95 15.39 -12.41
N ALA A 262 -13.68 14.17 -12.91
CA ALA A 262 -12.63 13.97 -13.91
C ALA A 262 -12.80 14.89 -15.13
N SER A 263 -11.69 15.51 -15.55
CA SER A 263 -11.70 16.47 -16.67
C SER A 263 -12.11 15.81 -18.00
N ASN A 264 -11.79 14.52 -18.17
CA ASN A 264 -12.19 13.70 -19.31
C ASN A 264 -12.87 12.40 -18.85
N LYS A 265 -14.18 12.33 -19.04
CA LYS A 265 -14.98 11.15 -18.67
C LYS A 265 -14.77 9.94 -19.57
N PHE A 266 -14.23 10.12 -20.77
CA PHE A 266 -13.94 9.00 -21.67
C PHE A 266 -12.73 8.22 -21.17
N GLU A 267 -11.66 8.92 -20.79
CA GLU A 267 -10.47 8.32 -20.18
C GLU A 267 -10.82 7.59 -18.88
N ALA A 268 -11.55 8.25 -17.97
CA ALA A 268 -11.90 7.69 -16.66
C ALA A 268 -12.73 6.39 -16.73
N LEU A 269 -13.33 6.10 -17.89
CA LEU A 269 -14.05 4.85 -18.17
C LEU A 269 -13.19 3.85 -18.94
N SER A 270 -12.54 4.29 -20.01
CA SER A 270 -11.81 3.45 -20.96
C SER A 270 -10.46 2.97 -20.44
N ALA A 271 -9.87 3.66 -19.47
CA ALA A 271 -8.58 3.37 -18.84
C ALA A 271 -8.70 3.33 -17.30
N ASN A 272 -7.56 3.13 -16.63
CA ASN A 272 -7.44 3.24 -15.17
C ASN A 272 -6.06 3.82 -14.79
N ASP A 273 -5.61 4.84 -15.51
CA ASP A 273 -4.21 5.31 -15.47
C ASP A 273 -3.83 5.88 -14.10
N ALA A 274 -4.77 6.58 -13.43
CA ALA A 274 -4.57 7.07 -12.06
C ALA A 274 -4.23 5.97 -11.05
N ILE A 275 -4.85 4.78 -11.21
CA ILE A 275 -4.59 3.62 -10.35
C ILE A 275 -3.24 3.00 -10.68
N ILE A 276 -2.90 2.89 -11.97
CA ILE A 276 -1.61 2.36 -12.44
C ILE A 276 -0.46 3.25 -11.95
N GLU A 277 -0.57 4.56 -12.12
CA GLU A 277 0.40 5.55 -11.65
C GLU A 277 0.60 5.45 -10.13
N SER A 278 -0.49 5.44 -9.37
CA SER A 278 -0.46 5.34 -7.91
C SER A 278 0.14 4.02 -7.43
N HIS A 279 -0.15 2.90 -8.11
CA HIS A 279 0.46 1.61 -7.76
C HIS A 279 1.95 1.58 -8.13
N GLY A 280 2.37 2.27 -9.19
CA GLY A 280 3.77 2.46 -9.52
C GLY A 280 4.58 3.09 -8.37
N ALA A 281 4.00 4.06 -7.66
CA ALA A 281 4.60 4.63 -6.46
C ALA A 281 4.66 3.63 -5.29
N LEU A 282 3.61 2.82 -5.09
CA LEU A 282 3.62 1.73 -4.09
C LEU A 282 4.70 0.68 -4.40
N LYS A 283 4.90 0.33 -5.68
CA LYS A 283 5.99 -0.52 -6.14
C LYS A 283 7.35 0.08 -5.78
N GLN A 284 7.57 1.37 -6.05
CA GLN A 284 8.83 2.04 -5.71
C GLN A 284 9.13 1.94 -4.20
N ILE A 285 8.10 2.18 -3.37
CA ILE A 285 8.19 2.04 -1.91
C ILE A 285 8.53 0.59 -1.53
N ALA A 286 7.88 -0.42 -2.14
CA ALA A 286 8.16 -1.83 -1.89
C ALA A 286 9.60 -2.21 -2.24
N ILE A 287 10.16 -1.70 -3.35
CA ILE A 287 11.56 -1.92 -3.72
C ILE A 287 12.51 -1.36 -2.65
N SER A 288 12.21 -0.16 -2.17
CA SER A 288 13.00 0.50 -1.12
C SER A 288 12.93 -0.25 0.21
N LEU A 289 11.73 -0.65 0.64
CA LEU A 289 11.52 -1.48 1.83
C LEU A 289 12.26 -2.82 1.75
N ASN A 290 12.26 -3.48 0.59
CA ASN A 290 12.98 -4.73 0.40
C ASN A 290 14.50 -4.56 0.58
N LYS A 291 15.09 -3.47 0.06
CA LYS A 291 16.50 -3.14 0.33
C LYS A 291 16.72 -2.96 1.82
N ILE A 292 15.97 -2.06 2.46
CA ILE A 292 16.12 -1.72 3.89
C ILE A 292 16.05 -2.99 4.75
N ALA A 293 15.05 -3.83 4.50
CA ALA A 293 14.87 -5.07 5.24
C ALA A 293 16.07 -6.02 5.05
N ASN A 294 16.54 -6.21 3.81
CA ASN A 294 17.70 -7.08 3.53
C ASN A 294 18.99 -6.56 4.19
N ASP A 295 19.22 -5.25 4.20
CA ASP A 295 20.36 -4.68 4.93
C ASP A 295 20.28 -5.01 6.42
N ILE A 296 19.11 -4.84 7.05
CA ILE A 296 18.90 -5.22 8.46
C ILE A 296 19.17 -6.72 8.69
N ARG A 297 18.72 -7.61 7.78
CA ARG A 297 19.00 -9.06 7.86
C ARG A 297 20.50 -9.35 7.79
N ILE A 298 21.22 -8.71 6.87
CA ILE A 298 22.65 -8.90 6.69
C ILE A 298 23.41 -8.38 7.92
N LEU A 299 23.10 -7.16 8.37
CA LEU A 299 23.74 -6.54 9.54
C LEU A 299 23.47 -7.31 10.84
N SER A 300 22.31 -7.98 10.96
CA SER A 300 21.96 -8.80 12.14
C SER A 300 22.35 -10.28 12.03
N SER A 301 22.99 -10.69 10.93
CA SER A 301 23.41 -12.08 10.74
C SER A 301 24.43 -12.50 11.82
N GLY A 302 24.21 -13.67 12.44
CA GLY A 302 25.05 -14.11 13.56
C GLY A 302 24.42 -15.21 14.40
N PRO A 303 24.70 -15.30 15.72
CA PRO A 303 25.37 -14.27 16.53
C PRO A 303 26.91 -14.34 16.49
N ARG A 304 27.50 -15.42 15.97
CA ARG A 304 28.98 -15.63 15.98
C ARG A 304 29.61 -15.80 14.59
N CYS A 305 28.82 -16.19 13.60
CA CYS A 305 29.30 -16.61 12.27
C CYS A 305 28.79 -15.71 11.13
N GLY A 306 28.43 -14.46 11.43
CA GLY A 306 27.94 -13.47 10.47
C GLY A 306 28.55 -12.10 10.72
N ILE A 307 27.93 -11.04 10.19
CA ILE A 307 28.38 -9.66 10.37
C ILE A 307 28.10 -9.18 11.80
N GLY A 308 26.85 -9.34 12.26
CA GLY A 308 26.42 -9.05 13.63
C GLY A 308 26.69 -7.63 14.12
N GLU A 309 26.61 -6.63 13.24
CA GLU A 309 26.82 -5.21 13.57
C GLU A 309 25.59 -4.57 14.23
N VAL A 310 24.40 -5.14 14.03
CA VAL A 310 23.18 -4.73 14.74
C VAL A 310 22.52 -5.93 15.42
N LEU A 311 21.85 -5.65 16.54
CA LEU A 311 21.01 -6.59 17.27
C LEU A 311 19.57 -6.20 17.04
N ILE A 312 18.73 -7.18 16.74
CA ILE A 312 17.28 -7.03 16.57
C ILE A 312 16.53 -7.71 17.72
N PRO A 313 15.30 -7.27 18.04
CA PRO A 313 14.46 -7.91 19.05
C PRO A 313 14.24 -9.40 18.79
N SER A 314 14.20 -10.19 19.87
CA SER A 314 13.85 -11.60 19.84
C SER A 314 12.38 -11.78 20.20
N ASN A 315 11.52 -11.94 19.20
CA ASN A 315 10.06 -11.95 19.38
C ASN A 315 9.50 -13.38 19.58
N GLU A 316 10.13 -14.39 18.99
CA GLU A 316 9.72 -15.79 19.10
C GLU A 316 10.92 -16.76 18.98
N PRO A 317 10.77 -18.02 19.43
CA PRO A 317 11.77 -19.06 19.19
C PRO A 317 11.97 -19.29 17.68
N GLY A 318 13.21 -19.13 17.19
CA GLY A 318 13.54 -19.18 15.76
C GLY A 318 13.77 -20.59 15.21
N SER A 319 13.70 -21.64 16.03
CA SER A 319 13.87 -23.02 15.58
C SER A 319 13.24 -24.02 16.53
N SER A 320 12.62 -25.05 15.96
CA SER A 320 12.11 -26.20 16.71
C SER A 320 13.21 -27.12 17.24
N ILE A 321 14.43 -27.06 16.69
CA ILE A 321 15.54 -27.99 17.01
C ILE A 321 16.79 -27.31 17.57
N MET A 322 16.96 -26.00 17.34
CA MET A 322 18.10 -25.22 17.86
C MET A 322 17.64 -24.28 18.99
N PRO A 323 17.67 -24.71 20.27
CA PRO A 323 17.35 -23.85 21.40
C PRO A 323 18.18 -22.57 21.38
N GLY A 324 17.53 -21.42 21.59
CA GLY A 324 18.17 -20.12 21.63
C GLY A 324 18.44 -19.47 20.27
N LYS A 325 18.13 -20.13 19.13
CA LYS A 325 18.19 -19.49 17.81
C LYS A 325 17.05 -18.48 17.66
N VAL A 326 17.37 -17.28 17.17
CA VAL A 326 16.42 -16.21 16.86
C VAL A 326 16.61 -15.80 15.40
N ASN A 327 15.51 -15.66 14.66
CA ASN A 327 15.52 -15.30 13.23
C ASN A 327 15.00 -13.87 13.02
N PRO A 328 15.39 -13.20 11.93
CA PRO A 328 14.86 -11.89 11.55
C PRO A 328 13.47 -12.01 10.88
N THR A 329 12.48 -12.57 11.56
CA THR A 329 11.16 -12.91 11.00
C THR A 329 10.36 -11.70 10.49
N GLN A 330 10.50 -10.54 11.13
CA GLN A 330 9.87 -9.30 10.67
C GLN A 330 10.45 -8.83 9.33
N VAL A 331 11.76 -9.06 9.11
CA VAL A 331 12.40 -8.80 7.81
C VAL A 331 11.87 -9.79 6.77
N GLU A 332 11.77 -11.09 7.12
CA GLU A 332 11.22 -12.12 6.24
C GLU A 332 9.80 -11.77 5.76
N ALA A 333 8.90 -11.45 6.70
CA ALA A 333 7.54 -11.04 6.41
C ALA A 333 7.48 -9.79 5.49
N LEU A 334 8.27 -8.76 5.79
CA LEU A 334 8.32 -7.55 4.97
C LEU A 334 8.81 -7.85 3.55
N THR A 335 9.87 -8.66 3.38
CA THR A 335 10.39 -9.03 2.06
C THR A 335 9.39 -9.86 1.24
N MET A 336 8.60 -10.74 1.86
CA MET A 336 7.51 -11.46 1.18
C MET A 336 6.39 -10.51 0.73
N VAL A 337 6.02 -9.55 1.58
CA VAL A 337 5.05 -8.51 1.20
C VAL A 337 5.54 -7.67 0.02
N CYS A 338 6.82 -7.27 0.02
CA CYS A 338 7.41 -6.56 -1.11
C CYS A 338 7.29 -7.37 -2.40
N ALA A 339 7.61 -8.67 -2.38
CA ALA A 339 7.45 -9.54 -3.55
C ALA A 339 5.99 -9.61 -4.04
N GLN A 340 5.03 -9.74 -3.11
CA GLN A 340 3.60 -9.73 -3.46
C GLN A 340 3.18 -8.42 -4.14
N VAL A 341 3.65 -7.27 -3.66
CA VAL A 341 3.36 -5.96 -4.28
C VAL A 341 3.90 -5.89 -5.71
N ILE A 342 5.08 -6.45 -6.01
CA ILE A 342 5.61 -6.52 -7.38
C ILE A 342 4.73 -7.39 -8.29
N GLY A 343 4.26 -8.53 -7.78
CA GLY A 343 3.34 -9.40 -8.51
C GLY A 343 1.99 -8.72 -8.79
N ASN A 344 1.48 -7.98 -7.82
CA ASN A 344 0.25 -7.20 -7.94
C ASN A 344 0.41 -6.07 -8.98
N ASP A 345 1.57 -5.39 -9.01
CA ASP A 345 1.88 -4.37 -10.01
C ASP A 345 1.84 -4.94 -11.43
N SER A 346 2.45 -6.10 -11.62
CA SER A 346 2.44 -6.79 -12.91
C SER A 346 1.02 -7.18 -13.33
N THR A 347 0.20 -7.65 -12.38
CA THR A 347 -1.22 -7.97 -12.62
C THR A 347 -2.01 -6.73 -13.02
N ILE A 348 -1.80 -5.60 -12.32
CA ILE A 348 -2.46 -4.33 -12.63
C ILE A 348 -2.03 -3.81 -14.00
N ALA A 349 -0.74 -3.90 -14.35
CA ALA A 349 -0.24 -3.48 -15.66
C ALA A 349 -0.87 -4.30 -16.79
N VAL A 350 -0.93 -5.63 -16.63
CA VAL A 350 -1.59 -6.52 -17.60
C VAL A 350 -3.09 -6.21 -17.69
N ALA A 351 -3.78 -5.98 -16.57
CA ALA A 351 -5.19 -5.61 -16.58
C ALA A 351 -5.44 -4.22 -17.22
N GLY A 352 -4.52 -3.28 -17.02
CA GLY A 352 -4.57 -1.92 -17.56
C GLY A 352 -4.53 -1.91 -19.09
N MET A 353 -3.69 -2.73 -19.71
CA MET A 353 -3.58 -2.82 -21.17
C MET A 353 -4.79 -3.48 -21.86
N GLN A 354 -5.76 -4.04 -21.12
CA GLN A 354 -6.96 -4.69 -21.67
C GLN A 354 -8.13 -3.71 -21.87
N GLY A 355 -7.87 -2.41 -21.98
CA GLY A 355 -8.88 -1.42 -22.34
C GLY A 355 -9.34 -1.60 -23.79
N HIS A 356 -10.66 -1.60 -24.01
CA HIS A 356 -11.23 -1.71 -25.35
C HIS A 356 -12.29 -0.61 -25.55
N LEU A 357 -12.04 0.27 -26.52
CA LEU A 357 -12.97 1.35 -26.87
C LEU A 357 -13.37 2.19 -25.64
N GLN A 358 -14.66 2.22 -25.26
CA GLN A 358 -15.19 3.10 -24.22
C GLN A 358 -15.06 2.55 -22.77
N LEU A 359 -14.56 1.32 -22.57
CA LEU A 359 -14.52 0.74 -21.23
C LEU A 359 -13.37 -0.27 -21.04
N ASN A 360 -12.58 -0.09 -19.98
CA ASN A 360 -11.75 -1.18 -19.47
C ASN A 360 -12.59 -2.08 -18.55
N VAL A 361 -12.66 -3.37 -18.88
CA VAL A 361 -13.46 -4.37 -18.17
C VAL A 361 -12.61 -5.30 -17.29
N PHE A 362 -11.53 -4.77 -16.70
CA PHE A 362 -10.70 -5.47 -15.72
C PHE A 362 -10.73 -4.77 -14.35
N LYS A 363 -11.73 -3.91 -14.10
CA LYS A 363 -11.79 -3.04 -12.91
C LYS A 363 -11.76 -3.83 -11.59
N PRO A 364 -12.47 -4.96 -11.40
CA PRO A 364 -12.42 -5.72 -10.15
C PRO A 364 -11.03 -6.23 -9.77
N VAL A 365 -10.26 -6.78 -10.73
CA VAL A 365 -8.93 -7.32 -10.43
C VAL A 365 -7.93 -6.20 -10.17
N ILE A 366 -8.05 -5.07 -10.87
CA ILE A 366 -7.25 -3.85 -10.61
C ILE A 366 -7.49 -3.37 -9.18
N ALA A 367 -8.76 -3.22 -8.80
CA ALA A 367 -9.17 -2.77 -7.47
C ALA A 367 -8.64 -3.69 -6.35
N ALA A 368 -8.82 -5.00 -6.50
CA ALA A 368 -8.40 -5.97 -5.50
C ALA A 368 -6.89 -5.97 -5.26
N ASN A 369 -6.09 -5.93 -6.34
CA ASN A 369 -4.63 -5.91 -6.24
C ASN A 369 -4.13 -4.60 -5.63
N PHE A 370 -4.71 -3.46 -6.01
CA PHE A 370 -4.34 -2.16 -5.47
C PHE A 370 -4.57 -2.09 -3.96
N LEU A 371 -5.79 -2.43 -3.53
CA LEU A 371 -6.17 -2.40 -2.12
C LEU A 371 -5.37 -3.40 -1.29
N GLN A 372 -5.09 -4.60 -1.83
CA GLN A 372 -4.23 -5.58 -1.18
C GLN A 372 -2.82 -5.03 -0.96
N SER A 373 -2.18 -4.48 -2.00
CA SER A 373 -0.83 -3.91 -1.90
C SER A 373 -0.75 -2.78 -0.88
N ALA A 374 -1.67 -1.83 -0.95
CA ALA A 374 -1.72 -0.69 -0.02
C ALA A 374 -1.89 -1.15 1.43
N LYS A 375 -2.78 -2.12 1.69
CA LYS A 375 -3.03 -2.68 3.02
C LYS A 375 -1.84 -3.47 3.55
N LEU A 376 -1.28 -4.37 2.75
CA LEU A 376 -0.12 -5.18 3.13
C LEU A 376 1.09 -4.32 3.46
N LEU A 377 1.38 -3.29 2.65
CA LEU A 377 2.47 -2.35 2.95
C LEU A 377 2.25 -1.63 4.27
N ALA A 378 1.04 -1.14 4.52
CA ALA A 378 0.73 -0.46 5.77
C ALA A 378 0.93 -1.37 7.00
N ASP A 379 0.37 -2.59 6.95
CA ASP A 379 0.43 -3.56 8.04
C ASP A 379 1.87 -4.07 8.27
N ALA A 380 2.60 -4.36 7.19
CA ALA A 380 3.99 -4.80 7.27
C ALA A 380 4.91 -3.69 7.81
N CYS A 381 4.74 -2.45 7.38
CA CYS A 381 5.51 -1.32 7.91
C CYS A 381 5.25 -1.12 9.40
N LYS A 382 3.98 -1.19 9.84
CA LYS A 382 3.64 -1.04 11.26
C LYS A 382 4.21 -2.17 12.11
N SER A 383 4.16 -3.41 11.61
CA SER A 383 4.75 -4.56 12.31
C SER A 383 6.27 -4.47 12.37
N PHE A 384 6.92 -4.12 11.26
CA PHE A 384 8.38 -3.99 11.15
C PHE A 384 8.91 -2.85 12.03
N GLU A 385 8.21 -1.71 12.07
CA GLU A 385 8.49 -0.60 12.99
C GLU A 385 8.49 -1.10 14.44
N LYS A 386 7.36 -1.65 14.90
CA LYS A 386 7.14 -2.01 16.31
C LYS A 386 8.04 -3.16 16.77
N ASN A 387 8.12 -4.22 15.98
CA ASN A 387 8.69 -5.51 16.39
C ASN A 387 10.15 -5.69 15.91
N CYS A 388 10.72 -4.73 15.16
CA CYS A 388 12.11 -4.80 14.71
C CYS A 388 12.83 -3.46 14.89
N ILE A 389 12.42 -2.41 14.18
CA ILE A 389 13.19 -1.15 14.13
C ILE A 389 13.22 -0.46 15.49
N SER A 390 12.11 -0.34 16.22
CA SER A 390 12.11 0.35 17.52
C SER A 390 13.08 -0.24 18.53
N GLY A 391 13.25 -1.57 18.51
CA GLY A 391 14.16 -2.28 19.41
C GLY A 391 15.57 -2.51 18.86
N ILE A 392 15.89 -2.03 17.66
CA ILE A 392 17.23 -2.25 17.07
C ILE A 392 18.32 -1.54 17.89
N GLN A 393 19.44 -2.23 18.10
CA GLN A 393 20.59 -1.73 18.85
C GLN A 393 21.90 -2.01 18.09
N PRO A 394 22.92 -1.14 18.20
CA PRO A 394 24.23 -1.38 17.63
C PRO A 394 25.00 -2.41 18.47
N ASN A 395 25.66 -3.37 17.81
CA ASN A 395 26.62 -4.24 18.47
C ASN A 395 28.01 -3.60 18.40
N LEU A 396 28.30 -2.71 19.35
CA LEU A 396 29.54 -1.93 19.37
C LEU A 396 30.80 -2.80 19.32
N ASN A 397 30.77 -3.98 19.96
CA ASN A 397 31.91 -4.91 19.96
C ASN A 397 32.20 -5.42 18.55
N ASN A 398 31.19 -5.89 17.81
CA ASN A 398 31.38 -6.36 16.43
C ASN A 398 31.71 -5.21 15.47
N ILE A 399 31.06 -4.06 15.64
CA ILE A 399 31.34 -2.87 14.82
C ILE A 399 32.81 -2.47 14.97
N GLN A 400 33.31 -2.33 16.20
CA GLN A 400 34.71 -1.98 16.46
C GLN A 400 35.69 -3.05 15.95
N LYS A 401 35.34 -4.32 16.11
CA LYS A 401 36.15 -5.44 15.59
C LYS A 401 36.29 -5.36 14.07
N ASN A 402 35.17 -5.20 13.34
CA ASN A 402 35.17 -5.11 11.89
C ASN A 402 35.93 -3.88 11.40
N LEU A 403 35.74 -2.73 12.07
CA LEU A 403 36.43 -1.48 11.73
C LEU A 403 37.95 -1.61 11.88
N LYS A 404 38.43 -2.16 13.00
CA LYS A 404 39.88 -2.35 13.26
C LYS A 404 40.54 -3.37 12.34
N ASN A 405 39.79 -4.37 11.87
CA ASN A 405 40.32 -5.42 11.00
C ASN A 405 40.35 -5.01 9.52
N SER A 406 39.67 -3.93 9.13
CA SER A 406 39.59 -3.55 7.72
C SER A 406 40.90 -2.98 7.19
N LEU A 407 41.37 -3.54 6.07
CA LEU A 407 42.52 -3.03 5.33
C LEU A 407 42.19 -1.78 4.51
N MET A 408 40.91 -1.41 4.37
CA MET A 408 40.50 -0.25 3.56
C MET A 408 40.67 1.09 4.27
N LEU A 409 41.02 1.09 5.57
CA LEU A 409 41.47 2.29 6.28
C LEU A 409 42.73 2.91 5.64
N VAL A 410 43.49 2.11 4.89
CA VAL A 410 44.67 2.53 4.14
C VAL A 410 44.37 3.64 3.14
N THR A 411 43.12 3.79 2.69
CA THR A 411 42.71 4.82 1.73
C THR A 411 42.92 6.24 2.28
N ALA A 412 42.92 6.43 3.61
CA ALA A 412 43.28 7.69 4.24
C ALA A 412 44.73 8.14 3.93
N LEU A 413 45.60 7.18 3.61
CA LEU A 413 47.01 7.43 3.31
C LEU A 413 47.25 7.90 1.86
N ASN A 414 46.30 7.69 0.94
CA ASN A 414 46.49 7.98 -0.48
C ASN A 414 46.93 9.42 -0.76
N THR A 415 46.33 10.39 -0.05
CA THR A 415 46.65 11.83 -0.22
C THR A 415 47.94 12.26 0.50
N LYS A 416 48.54 11.37 1.30
CA LYS A 416 49.72 11.63 2.12
C LYS A 416 50.98 11.00 1.54
N ILE A 417 50.87 9.74 1.11
CA ILE A 417 52.01 8.94 0.62
C ILE A 417 51.86 8.45 -0.82
N GLY A 418 50.70 8.68 -1.46
CA GLY A 418 50.39 8.21 -2.81
C GLY A 418 49.74 6.82 -2.84
N TYR A 419 49.02 6.53 -3.93
CA TYR A 419 48.24 5.30 -4.11
C TYR A 419 49.10 4.03 -4.10
N ASP A 420 50.25 4.04 -4.77
CA ASP A 420 51.10 2.84 -4.90
C ASP A 420 51.67 2.40 -3.54
N LYS A 421 52.15 3.36 -2.73
CA LYS A 421 52.66 3.08 -1.38
C LYS A 421 51.57 2.59 -0.43
N ALA A 422 50.38 3.20 -0.49
CA ALA A 422 49.23 2.75 0.28
C ALA A 422 48.79 1.32 -0.13
N SER A 423 48.79 1.04 -1.43
CA SER A 423 48.45 -0.29 -1.97
C SER A 423 49.45 -1.36 -1.53
N GLU A 424 50.74 -1.02 -1.49
CA GLU A 424 51.78 -1.92 -0.99
C GLU A 424 51.59 -2.25 0.50
N ILE A 425 51.28 -1.26 1.34
CA ILE A 425 50.94 -1.48 2.76
C ILE A 425 49.79 -2.46 2.89
N ALA A 426 48.68 -2.24 2.17
CA ALA A 426 47.50 -3.09 2.25
C ALA A 426 47.76 -4.52 1.77
N LYS A 427 48.51 -4.67 0.68
CA LYS A 427 48.88 -5.97 0.12
C LYS A 427 49.79 -6.76 1.06
N ASN A 428 50.76 -6.09 1.68
CA ASN A 428 51.64 -6.72 2.65
C ASN A 428 50.88 -7.10 3.92
N ALA A 429 49.98 -6.25 4.41
CA ALA A 429 49.17 -6.53 5.60
C ALA A 429 48.28 -7.76 5.39
N TYR A 430 47.66 -7.87 4.21
CA TYR A 430 46.90 -9.04 3.81
C TYR A 430 47.75 -10.32 3.77
N ASN A 431 48.88 -10.28 3.04
CA ASN A 431 49.73 -11.45 2.84
C ASN A 431 50.38 -11.95 4.14
N ASN A 432 50.72 -11.04 5.04
CA ASN A 432 51.43 -11.35 6.28
C ASN A 432 50.48 -11.59 7.48
N GLY A 433 49.19 -11.26 7.34
CA GLY A 433 48.23 -11.32 8.45
C GLY A 433 48.50 -10.27 9.53
N THR A 434 49.09 -9.14 9.17
CA THR A 434 49.48 -8.03 10.05
C THR A 434 48.53 -6.84 9.89
N THR A 435 48.65 -5.85 10.76
CA THR A 435 47.88 -4.61 10.68
C THR A 435 48.47 -3.63 9.67
N LEU A 436 47.65 -2.70 9.18
CA LEU A 436 48.13 -1.59 8.33
C LEU A 436 49.23 -0.77 9.01
N LYS A 437 49.12 -0.56 10.34
CA LYS A 437 50.10 0.21 11.12
C LYS A 437 51.46 -0.49 11.14
N GLU A 438 51.47 -1.80 11.39
CA GLU A 438 52.69 -2.60 11.41
C GLU A 438 53.43 -2.56 10.06
N GLU A 439 52.72 -2.74 8.95
CA GLU A 439 53.35 -2.72 7.62
C GLU A 439 53.77 -1.31 7.19
N ALA A 440 53.00 -0.27 7.55
CA ALA A 440 53.36 1.12 7.30
C ALA A 440 54.70 1.50 7.98
N LEU A 441 54.88 1.08 9.23
CA LEU A 441 56.12 1.30 10.00
C LEU A 441 57.28 0.46 9.45
N LYS A 442 57.03 -0.81 9.11
CA LYS A 442 58.04 -1.73 8.55
C LYS A 442 58.59 -1.24 7.21
N LEU A 443 57.72 -0.71 6.34
CA LEU A 443 58.09 -0.11 5.05
C LEU A 443 58.73 1.29 5.19
N LYS A 444 58.71 1.87 6.40
CA LYS A 444 59.22 3.22 6.70
C LYS A 444 58.56 4.32 5.84
N TYR A 445 57.31 4.12 5.47
CA TYR A 445 56.56 5.10 4.66
C TYR A 445 55.97 6.23 5.50
N LEU A 446 55.76 5.98 6.79
CA LEU A 446 55.33 6.97 7.77
C LEU A 446 55.68 6.52 9.18
N SER A 447 55.72 7.48 10.11
CA SER A 447 55.88 7.27 11.55
C SER A 447 54.57 6.82 12.21
N GLU A 448 54.66 6.37 13.46
CA GLU A 448 53.51 5.99 14.28
C GLU A 448 52.55 7.17 14.49
N ASP A 449 53.10 8.35 14.84
CA ASP A 449 52.32 9.57 15.04
C ASP A 449 51.59 10.02 13.76
N GLU A 450 52.25 9.90 12.59
CA GLU A 450 51.61 10.18 11.31
C GLU A 450 50.49 9.19 11.00
N PHE A 451 50.68 7.90 11.30
CA PHE A 451 49.65 6.89 11.07
C PHE A 451 48.43 7.16 11.94
N ASP A 452 48.62 7.38 13.24
CA ASP A 452 47.51 7.62 14.17
C ASP A 452 46.79 8.94 13.87
N LYS A 453 47.51 9.95 13.36
CA LYS A 453 46.94 11.22 12.93
C LYS A 453 46.15 11.10 11.63
N TRP A 454 46.65 10.35 10.65
CA TRP A 454 46.03 10.29 9.31
C TRP A 454 44.94 9.22 9.20
N VAL A 455 45.09 8.10 9.90
CA VAL A 455 44.14 6.97 9.87
C VAL A 455 43.19 7.08 11.07
N ASN A 456 42.31 8.08 11.01
CA ASN A 456 41.25 8.28 11.99
C ASN A 456 39.88 7.94 11.36
N PRO A 457 39.27 6.78 11.69
CA PRO A 457 38.01 6.37 11.08
C PRO A 457 36.86 7.37 11.23
N TYR A 458 36.84 8.14 12.32
CA TYR A 458 35.80 9.16 12.54
C TYR A 458 35.95 10.30 11.53
N LEU A 459 37.17 10.83 11.34
CA LEU A 459 37.43 11.88 10.34
C LEU A 459 37.23 11.39 8.90
N MET A 460 37.36 10.08 8.64
CA MET A 460 37.05 9.47 7.34
C MET A 460 35.55 9.48 6.99
N CYS A 461 34.67 9.80 7.94
CA CYS A 461 33.22 9.89 7.73
C CYS A 461 32.74 11.31 7.39
N ASN A 462 33.64 12.25 7.09
CA ASN A 462 33.38 13.70 6.97
C ASN A 462 32.76 14.30 8.26
N LYS A 463 33.34 13.93 9.40
CA LYS A 463 32.94 14.39 10.73
C LYS A 463 34.04 15.17 11.42
#